data_AF-A0A7C4DJM5-F1
#
_entry.id   AF-A0A7C4DJM5-F1
#
_cell.length_a   1.000
_cell.length_b   1.000
_cell.length_c   1.000
_cell.angle_alpha   90.00
_cell.angle_beta   90.00
_cell.angle_gamma   90.00
#
_symmetry.space_group_name_H-M   'P 1'
#
loop_
_entity.id
_entity.type
_entity.pdbx_description
1 polymer ?
#
loop_
_entity_poly.entity_id
_entity_poly.type
_entity_poly.pdbx_seq_one_letter_code
_entity_poly.pdbx_strand_id
1 'polypeptide(L)'
;MRHGRMHEGLDISAPIGTPVLAADDGKVVYAGNGISAYGNMIIIKHAGNLSTVYAHNSKNLVKVGDMVRRGQKIAEVGQTGRATGPHCHFEVRIEEKPANPEYYLP
;
A
#
# COMPACT_ATOMS: atom_id res chain seq x y z
N MET A 1 12.99 -21.78 10.42
CA MET A 1 11.59 -21.97 10.86
C MET A 1 10.75 -20.92 10.13
N ARG A 2 9.88 -21.37 9.22
CA ARG A 2 8.98 -20.53 8.41
C ARG A 2 7.60 -20.57 9.06
N HIS A 3 7.15 -19.48 9.68
CA HIS A 3 5.79 -19.36 10.19
C HIS A 3 5.30 -17.92 10.01
N GLY A 4 4.34 -17.73 9.11
CA GLY A 4 3.25 -16.75 9.26
C GLY A 4 3.58 -15.26 9.15
N ARG A 5 3.83 -14.77 7.93
CA ARG A 5 3.16 -13.58 7.38
C ARG A 5 3.52 -13.47 5.90
N MET A 6 2.56 -13.75 5.03
CA MET A 6 2.68 -13.63 3.59
C MET A 6 2.61 -12.14 3.19
N HIS A 7 3.60 -11.34 3.61
CA HIS A 7 3.68 -9.90 3.33
C HIS A 7 5.08 -9.59 2.75
N GLU A 8 5.44 -10.27 1.66
CA GLU A 8 6.53 -9.82 0.80
C GLU A 8 5.89 -8.86 -0.21
N GLY A 9 6.01 -7.55 0.04
CA GLY A 9 5.66 -6.56 -0.98
C GLY A 9 6.47 -6.78 -2.25
N LEU A 10 5.92 -6.38 -3.39
CA LEU A 10 6.56 -6.43 -4.69
C LEU A 10 7.22 -5.09 -5.01
N ASP A 11 8.51 -5.12 -5.31
CA ASP A 11 9.23 -3.93 -5.80
C ASP A 11 9.12 -3.85 -7.33
N ILE A 12 8.47 -2.80 -7.83
CA ILE A 12 8.27 -2.56 -9.26
C ILE A 12 9.22 -1.44 -9.69
N SER A 13 10.36 -1.81 -10.29
CA SER A 13 11.36 -0.86 -10.76
C SER A 13 10.83 0.01 -11.90
N ALA A 14 11.00 1.32 -11.75
CA ALA A 14 10.66 2.30 -12.79
C ALA A 14 11.40 3.62 -12.54
N PRO A 15 11.64 4.45 -13.58
CA PRO A 15 12.25 5.76 -13.39
C PRO A 15 11.45 6.64 -12.42
N ILE A 16 12.15 7.51 -11.68
CA ILE A 16 11.51 8.54 -10.84
C ILE A 16 10.55 9.37 -11.71
N GLY A 17 9.36 9.65 -11.18
CA GLY A 17 8.31 10.39 -11.89
C GLY A 17 7.33 9.50 -12.66
N THR A 18 7.62 8.20 -12.83
CA THR A 18 6.68 7.26 -13.47
C THR A 18 5.34 7.25 -12.70
N PRO A 19 4.19 7.33 -13.37
CA PRO A 19 2.89 7.28 -12.70
C PRO A 19 2.69 6.00 -11.89
N VAL A 20 2.29 6.16 -10.62
CA VAL A 20 1.77 5.07 -9.78
C VAL A 20 0.25 5.14 -9.82
N LEU A 21 -0.39 4.02 -10.18
CA LEU A 21 -1.84 3.93 -10.39
C LEU A 21 -2.49 3.10 -9.28
N ALA A 22 -3.72 3.46 -8.89
CA ALA A 22 -4.51 2.65 -7.98
C ALA A 22 -4.83 1.28 -8.62
N ALA A 23 -4.49 0.20 -7.91
CA ALA A 23 -4.73 -1.16 -8.37
C ALA A 23 -6.22 -1.51 -8.46
N ASP A 24 -7.05 -0.87 -7.63
CA ASP A 24 -8.50 -1.06 -7.60
C ASP A 24 -9.23 0.18 -7.01
N ASP A 25 -10.55 0.22 -7.13
CA ASP A 25 -11.41 1.25 -6.54
C ASP A 25 -11.30 1.27 -5.01
N GLY A 26 -11.28 2.45 -4.39
CA GLY A 26 -11.21 2.51 -2.94
C GLY A 26 -11.13 3.90 -2.34
N LYS A 27 -10.87 3.93 -1.03
CA LYS A 27 -10.69 5.16 -0.24
C LYS A 27 -9.26 5.24 0.27
N VAL A 28 -8.63 6.40 0.09
CA VAL A 28 -7.32 6.67 0.68
C VAL A 28 -7.45 6.78 2.19
N VAL A 29 -6.86 5.83 2.92
CA VAL A 29 -6.87 5.78 4.39
C VAL A 29 -5.56 6.27 5.01
N TYR A 30 -4.50 6.36 4.21
CA TYR A 30 -3.24 7.00 4.58
C TYR A 30 -2.60 7.66 3.37
N ALA A 31 -2.04 8.85 3.55
CA ALA A 31 -1.18 9.52 2.58
C ALA A 31 -0.19 10.41 3.34
N GLY A 32 1.09 10.06 3.31
CA GLY A 32 2.11 10.79 4.07
C GLY A 32 3.43 10.04 4.17
N ASN A 33 4.31 10.49 5.06
CA ASN A 33 5.67 9.98 5.24
C ASN A 33 6.04 9.72 6.70
N GLY A 34 5.04 9.56 7.58
CA GLY A 34 5.25 9.34 9.01
C GLY A 34 5.89 7.98 9.33
N ILE A 35 5.87 7.02 8.40
CA ILE A 35 6.58 5.75 8.54
C ILE A 35 7.88 5.83 7.72
N SER A 36 8.97 6.23 8.38
CA SER A 36 10.24 6.58 7.73
C SER A 36 10.77 5.55 6.75
N ALA A 37 10.63 4.25 7.05
CA ALA A 37 11.09 3.17 6.18
C ALA A 37 10.39 3.15 4.82
N TYR A 38 9.10 3.53 4.75
CA TYR A 38 8.31 3.52 3.51
C TYR A 38 8.40 4.83 2.72
N GLY A 39 9.01 5.88 3.31
CA GLY A 39 9.06 7.20 2.67
C GLY A 39 7.66 7.77 2.45
N ASN A 40 7.45 8.49 1.35
CA ASN A 40 6.11 8.90 0.97
C ASN A 40 5.33 7.65 0.53
N MET A 41 4.20 7.42 1.19
CA MET A 41 3.37 6.26 0.92
C MET A 41 1.88 6.61 0.92
N ILE A 42 1.11 5.76 0.26
CA ILE A 42 -0.35 5.78 0.20
C ILE A 42 -0.86 4.41 0.60
N ILE A 43 -1.93 4.37 1.41
CA ILE A 43 -2.70 3.15 1.66
C ILE A 43 -4.12 3.40 1.17
N ILE A 44 -4.62 2.51 0.30
CA ILE A 44 -5.99 2.51 -0.18
C ILE A 44 -6.72 1.33 0.44
N LYS A 45 -7.85 1.60 1.10
CA LYS A 45 -8.80 0.56 1.53
C LYS A 45 -9.77 0.30 0.39
N HIS A 46 -9.91 -0.97 0.01
CA HIS A 46 -10.83 -1.43 -1.02
C HIS A 46 -12.07 -2.07 -0.40
N ALA A 47 -12.95 -2.63 -1.24
CA ALA A 47 -14.07 -3.41 -0.78
C ALA A 47 -13.62 -4.62 0.08
N GLY A 48 -14.45 -4.99 1.05
CA GLY A 48 -14.15 -6.09 1.96
C GLY A 48 -12.99 -5.79 2.92
N ASN A 49 -12.08 -6.74 3.08
CA ASN A 49 -10.94 -6.66 4.00
C ASN A 49 -9.60 -6.38 3.29
N LEU A 50 -9.64 -5.96 2.03
CA LEU A 50 -8.46 -5.72 1.21
C LEU A 50 -7.97 -4.27 1.33
N SER A 51 -6.65 -4.09 1.44
CA SER A 51 -5.98 -2.80 1.33
C SER A 51 -4.74 -2.93 0.44
N THR A 52 -4.38 -1.88 -0.29
CA THR A 52 -3.12 -1.82 -1.04
C THR A 52 -2.22 -0.72 -0.51
N VAL A 53 -0.90 -0.93 -0.58
CA VAL A 53 0.12 0.03 -0.16
C VAL A 53 1.00 0.36 -1.35
N TYR A 54 1.32 1.65 -1.49
CA TYR A 54 2.22 2.17 -2.53
C TYR A 54 3.23 3.08 -1.85
N ALA A 55 4.49 2.66 -1.82
CA ALA A 55 5.54 3.34 -1.06
C ALA A 55 6.75 3.72 -1.92
N HIS A 56 7.67 4.46 -1.27
CA HIS A 56 8.84 5.09 -1.87
C HIS A 56 8.51 6.14 -2.92
N ASN A 57 7.30 6.71 -2.89
CA ASN A 57 6.86 7.69 -3.88
C ASN A 57 7.74 8.95 -3.82
N SER A 58 7.95 9.61 -4.94
CA SER A 58 8.56 10.95 -4.96
C SER A 58 7.53 11.99 -4.53
N LYS A 59 6.27 11.79 -4.95
CA LYS A 59 5.14 12.66 -4.65
C LYS A 59 3.85 11.86 -4.52
N ASN A 60 3.06 12.14 -3.50
CA ASN A 60 1.67 11.68 -3.37
C ASN A 60 0.74 12.74 -4.01
N LEU A 61 -0.22 12.31 -4.82
CA LEU A 61 -1.16 13.18 -5.55
C LEU A 61 -2.59 13.14 -4.99
N VAL A 62 -2.81 12.32 -3.98
CA VAL A 62 -4.07 12.16 -3.25
C VAL A 62 -3.84 12.35 -1.76
N LYS A 63 -4.90 12.64 -1.03
CA LYS A 63 -4.90 12.84 0.43
C LYS A 63 -5.87 11.88 1.11
N VAL A 64 -5.70 11.73 2.43
CA VAL A 64 -6.61 10.92 3.25
C VAL A 64 -8.04 11.39 3.06
N GLY A 65 -8.95 10.44 2.83
CA GLY A 65 -10.36 10.70 2.60
C GLY A 65 -10.78 10.68 1.12
N ASP A 66 -9.85 10.86 0.18
CA ASP A 66 -10.16 10.84 -1.24
C ASP A 66 -10.68 9.46 -1.70
N MET A 67 -11.68 9.48 -2.58
CA MET A 67 -12.12 8.29 -3.32
C MET A 67 -11.31 8.20 -4.62
N VAL A 68 -10.81 7.01 -4.94
CA VAL A 68 -10.03 6.76 -6.15
C VAL A 68 -10.64 5.61 -6.94
N ARG A 69 -10.45 5.66 -8.26
CA ARG A 69 -10.83 4.58 -9.17
C ARG A 69 -9.63 3.75 -9.59
N ARG A 70 -9.85 2.50 -9.95
CA ARG A 70 -8.86 1.64 -10.58
C ARG A 70 -8.22 2.35 -11.78
N GLY A 71 -6.90 2.33 -11.84
CA GLY A 71 -6.10 3.00 -12.88
C GLY A 71 -5.93 4.51 -12.70
N GLN A 72 -6.54 5.12 -11.68
CA GLN A 72 -6.32 6.54 -11.37
C GLN A 72 -4.87 6.76 -10.92
N LYS A 73 -4.20 7.78 -11.46
CA LYS A 73 -2.88 8.21 -10.99
C LYS A 73 -2.98 8.76 -9.58
N ILE A 74 -2.26 8.16 -8.64
CA ILE A 74 -2.29 8.49 -7.21
C ILE A 74 -0.95 9.01 -6.69
N ALA A 75 0.14 8.68 -7.35
CA ALA A 75 1.49 9.11 -6.98
C ALA A 75 2.44 9.05 -8.18
N GLU A 76 3.70 9.39 -7.91
CA GLU A 76 4.82 9.23 -8.82
C GLU A 76 5.90 8.40 -8.15
N VAL A 77 6.51 7.48 -8.90
CA VAL A 77 7.63 6.67 -8.44
C VAL A 77 8.74 7.57 -7.94
N GLY A 78 9.39 7.14 -6.86
CA GLY A 78 10.52 7.84 -6.28
C GLY A 78 11.53 6.87 -5.68
N GLN A 79 12.25 7.37 -4.70
CA GLN A 79 13.25 6.63 -3.94
C GLN A 79 13.28 7.18 -2.49
N THR A 80 12.12 7.51 -1.93
CA THR A 80 12.03 8.07 -0.57
C THR A 80 12.03 6.97 0.48
N GLY A 81 12.45 7.27 1.71
CA GLY A 81 12.56 6.27 2.77
C GLY A 81 13.70 5.29 2.52
N ARG A 82 13.51 4.02 2.88
CA ARG A 82 14.55 2.99 2.76
C ARG A 82 14.46 2.27 1.40
N ALA A 83 14.94 2.94 0.34
CA ALA A 83 14.97 2.43 -1.03
C ALA A 83 16.39 2.45 -1.62
N THR A 84 16.83 1.35 -2.23
CA THR A 84 18.17 1.23 -2.85
C THR A 84 18.23 1.77 -4.28
N GLY A 85 17.09 2.00 -4.92
CA GLY A 85 16.96 2.59 -6.25
C GLY A 85 15.51 2.98 -6.56
N PRO A 86 15.23 3.61 -7.71
CA PRO A 86 13.87 4.00 -8.08
C PRO A 86 12.92 2.81 -8.30
N HIS A 87 11.87 2.72 -7.49
CA HIS A 87 10.81 1.71 -7.60
C HIS A 87 9.55 2.13 -6.85
N CYS A 88 8.44 1.44 -7.12
CA CYS A 88 7.27 1.43 -6.25
C CYS A 88 7.30 0.14 -5.42
N HIS A 89 7.32 0.26 -4.10
CA HIS A 89 7.05 -0.89 -3.22
C HIS A 89 5.54 -1.04 -3.09
N PHE A 90 5.02 -2.14 -3.62
CA PHE A 90 3.59 -2.42 -3.69
C PHE A 90 3.23 -3.60 -2.78
N GLU A 91 2.24 -3.40 -1.92
CA GLU A 91 1.70 -4.49 -1.11
C GLU A 91 0.20 -4.65 -1.32
N VAL A 92 -0.25 -5.90 -1.19
CA VAL A 92 -1.65 -6.25 -1.01
C VAL A 92 -1.79 -6.83 0.39
N ARG A 93 -2.68 -6.26 1.20
CA ARG A 93 -2.92 -6.66 2.58
C ARG A 93 -4.36 -7.14 2.74
N ILE A 94 -4.54 -8.28 3.39
CA ILE A 94 -5.83 -8.83 3.77
C ILE A 94 -5.93 -8.76 5.29
N GLU A 95 -6.90 -8.02 5.82
CA GLU A 95 -7.18 -8.00 7.25
C GLU A 95 -7.99 -9.26 7.61
N GLU A 96 -7.35 -10.30 8.13
CA GLU A 96 -8.06 -11.40 8.78
C GLU A 96 -8.66 -10.90 10.10
N LYS A 97 -9.96 -11.11 10.31
CA LYS A 97 -10.56 -10.94 11.64
C LYS A 97 -10.21 -12.17 12.48
N PRO A 98 -9.67 -12.01 13.70
CA PRO A 98 -9.69 -13.09 14.68
C PRO A 98 -11.14 -13.54 14.88
N ALA A 99 -11.44 -14.82 14.68
CA ALA A 99 -12.74 -15.39 15.03
C ALA A 99 -12.81 -15.58 16.56
N ASN A 100 -13.98 -15.36 17.18
CA ASN A 100 -14.17 -15.70 18.60
C ASN A 100 -13.97 -17.22 18.75
N PRO A 101 -12.95 -17.68 19.51
CA PRO A 101 -12.67 -19.10 19.66
C PRO A 101 -13.79 -19.86 20.39
N GLU A 102 -14.64 -19.18 21.17
CA GLU A 102 -15.77 -19.81 21.88
C GLU A 102 -16.76 -20.51 20.95
N TYR A 103 -16.87 -20.11 19.68
CA TYR A 103 -17.72 -20.79 18.70
C TYR A 103 -17.14 -22.13 18.20
N TYR A 104 -15.91 -22.46 18.58
CA TYR A 104 -15.16 -23.63 18.09
C TYR A 104 -14.60 -24.51 19.22
N LEU A 105 -14.89 -24.18 20.48
CA LEU A 105 -14.53 -25.00 21.64
C LEU A 105 -15.72 -25.87 22.07
N PRO A 106 -15.50 -27.14 22.48
CA PRO A 106 -16.56 -28.06 22.90
C PRO A 106 -17.24 -27.66 24.21
#